data_AF-A0A382L201-F1
#
_entry.id   AF-A0A382L201-F1
#
_cell.length_a   1.000
_cell.length_b   1.000
_cell.length_c   1.000
_cell.angle_alpha   90.00
_cell.angle_beta   90.00
_cell.angle_gamma   90.00
#
_symmetry.space_group_name_H-M   'P 1'
#
loop_
_entity.id
_entity.type
_entity.pdbx_description
1 polymer ?
#
loop_
_entity_poly.entity_id
_entity_poly.type
_entity_poly.pdbx_seq_one_letter_code
_entity_poly.pdbx_strand_id
1 'polypeptide(L)'
;MGQNHARCLAAMKGVDLVAVVDPDDQRRMSISANYGCEAHASITQLQGIDAAVIAAPTAMHADLGCALLERGIHCLIEKPLAYSREEAQLLIDTADLADTTLQVGHIERFNPAVRQLKELLIGESTIVANASRMSAFSGRVEDIDVVMDLMVHDLDVVLFLLEESTGEVVARGIDGPHGFDHVTVLVSFPSGRLATLTASRITQNLVRKLEITT
;
A
#
# COMPACT_ATOMS: atom_id res chain seq x y z
N MET A 1 -9.52 -1.08 5.77
CA MET A 1 -9.18 0.06 4.88
C MET A 1 -10.36 0.50 4.03
N GLY A 2 -11.09 -0.41 3.36
CA GLY A 2 -12.21 -0.05 2.46
C GLY A 2 -13.26 0.93 3.04
N GLN A 3 -13.68 0.78 4.30
CA GLN A 3 -14.62 1.71 4.93
C GLN A 3 -14.08 3.16 5.02
N ASN A 4 -12.78 3.33 5.22
CA ASN A 4 -12.14 4.66 5.24
C ASN A 4 -12.14 5.28 3.84
N HIS A 5 -11.88 4.47 2.81
CA HIS A 5 -11.99 4.92 1.41
C HIS A 5 -13.42 5.33 1.07
N ALA A 6 -14.43 4.51 1.40
CA ALA A 6 -15.83 4.85 1.18
C ALA A 6 -16.21 6.20 1.84
N ARG A 7 -15.79 6.40 3.10
CA ARG A 7 -15.98 7.67 3.81
C ARG A 7 -15.32 8.85 3.09
N CYS A 8 -14.08 8.69 2.64
CA CYS A 8 -13.34 9.75 1.94
C CYS A 8 -13.95 10.06 0.56
N LEU A 9 -14.29 9.03 -0.22
CA LEU A 9 -14.89 9.17 -1.55
C LEU A 9 -16.26 9.84 -1.47
N ALA A 10 -17.11 9.43 -0.53
CA ALA A 10 -18.44 10.03 -0.34
C ALA A 10 -18.39 11.52 0.06
N ALA A 11 -17.26 11.98 0.62
CA ALA A 11 -17.06 13.38 0.99
C ALA A 11 -16.28 14.20 -0.05
N MET A 12 -15.79 13.57 -1.12
CA MET A 12 -14.89 14.20 -2.09
C MET A 12 -15.69 14.94 -3.17
N LYS A 13 -15.41 16.24 -3.34
CA LYS A 13 -16.06 17.04 -4.38
C LYS A 13 -15.67 16.54 -5.78
N GLY A 14 -16.67 16.33 -6.63
CA GLY A 14 -16.45 15.87 -8.01
C GLY A 14 -16.26 14.35 -8.14
N VAL A 15 -16.57 13.60 -7.08
CA VAL A 15 -16.58 12.14 -7.07
C VAL A 15 -17.92 11.67 -6.54
N ASP A 16 -18.54 10.72 -7.24
CA ASP A 16 -19.76 10.06 -6.81
C ASP A 16 -19.43 8.63 -6.35
N LEU A 17 -19.69 8.33 -5.07
CA LEU A 17 -19.61 6.95 -4.58
C LEU A 17 -20.86 6.20 -5.04
N VAL A 18 -20.77 5.55 -6.20
CA VAL A 18 -21.92 4.88 -6.83
C VAL A 18 -22.17 3.46 -6.33
N ALA A 19 -21.14 2.75 -5.88
CA ALA A 19 -21.25 1.36 -5.45
C ALA A 19 -20.23 0.95 -4.38
N VAL A 20 -20.57 -0.07 -3.59
CA VAL A 20 -19.67 -0.84 -2.73
C VAL A 20 -19.78 -2.34 -3.05
N VAL A 21 -18.64 -3.03 -3.05
CA VAL A 21 -18.56 -4.48 -3.26
C VAL A 21 -17.90 -5.13 -2.04
N ASP A 22 -18.61 -6.05 -1.39
CA ASP A 22 -18.06 -6.89 -0.31
C ASP A 22 -18.85 -8.22 -0.28
N PRO A 23 -18.20 -9.39 -0.18
CA PRO A 23 -18.91 -10.67 -0.05
C PRO A 23 -19.74 -10.76 1.24
N ASP A 24 -19.38 -10.02 2.30
CA ASP A 24 -20.13 -9.95 3.56
C ASP A 24 -21.33 -9.01 3.41
N ASP A 25 -22.54 -9.58 3.51
CA ASP A 25 -23.81 -8.85 3.36
C ASP A 25 -23.97 -7.73 4.38
N GLN A 26 -23.62 -8.00 5.64
CA GLN A 26 -23.77 -7.02 6.70
C GLN A 26 -22.84 -5.83 6.49
N ARG A 27 -21.61 -6.07 6.02
CA ARG A 27 -20.64 -4.99 5.71
C ARG A 27 -21.08 -4.14 4.53
N ARG A 28 -21.42 -4.74 3.37
CA ARG A 28 -21.83 -3.95 2.19
C ARG A 28 -23.12 -3.18 2.44
N MET A 29 -24.11 -3.78 3.11
CA MET A 29 -25.39 -3.12 3.39
C MET A 29 -25.22 -1.96 4.38
N SER A 30 -24.34 -2.10 5.37
CA SER A 30 -24.01 -1.00 6.30
C SER A 30 -23.40 0.20 5.56
N ILE A 31 -22.46 -0.02 4.64
CA ILE A 31 -21.83 1.05 3.87
C ILE A 31 -22.82 1.70 2.90
N SER A 32 -23.63 0.90 2.21
CA SER A 32 -24.70 1.39 1.34
C SER A 32 -25.70 2.25 2.09
N ALA A 33 -26.16 1.82 3.28
CA ALA A 33 -27.08 2.60 4.09
C ALA A 33 -26.49 3.94 4.57
N ASN A 34 -25.18 3.99 4.85
CA ASN A 34 -24.52 5.20 5.32
C ASN A 34 -24.27 6.25 4.22
N TYR A 35 -24.06 5.81 2.96
CA TYR A 35 -23.64 6.70 1.88
C TYR A 35 -24.60 6.74 0.68
N GLY A 36 -25.65 5.93 0.68
CA GLY A 36 -26.66 5.90 -0.39
C GLY A 36 -26.18 5.29 -1.71
N CYS A 37 -25.12 4.48 -1.69
CA CYS A 37 -24.58 3.81 -2.87
C CYS A 37 -25.17 2.40 -3.07
N GLU A 38 -25.03 1.84 -4.27
CA GLU A 38 -25.44 0.47 -4.54
C GLU A 38 -24.57 -0.55 -3.79
N ALA A 39 -25.17 -1.66 -3.33
CA ALA A 39 -24.47 -2.74 -2.66
C ALA A 39 -24.43 -3.99 -3.56
N HIS A 40 -23.22 -4.45 -3.91
CA HIS A 40 -23.02 -5.63 -4.75
C HIS A 40 -22.20 -6.68 -4.00
N ALA A 41 -22.46 -7.96 -4.30
CA ALA A 41 -21.67 -9.07 -3.73
C ALA A 41 -20.43 -9.37 -4.58
N SER A 42 -20.42 -8.95 -5.84
CA SER A 42 -19.34 -9.22 -6.80
C SER A 42 -19.11 -8.05 -7.75
N ILE A 43 -17.85 -7.89 -8.21
CA ILE A 43 -17.45 -6.88 -9.19
C ILE A 43 -18.11 -7.08 -10.57
N THR A 44 -18.63 -8.27 -10.86
CA THR A 44 -19.33 -8.57 -12.12
C THR A 44 -20.64 -7.80 -12.28
N GLN A 45 -21.19 -7.31 -11.17
CA GLN A 45 -22.45 -6.55 -11.14
C GLN A 45 -22.22 -5.05 -11.38
N LEU A 46 -20.98 -4.57 -11.28
CA LEU A 46 -20.64 -3.16 -11.50
C LEU A 46 -20.85 -2.79 -12.96
N GLN A 47 -21.46 -1.64 -13.23
CA GLN A 47 -21.65 -1.10 -14.58
C GLN A 47 -21.47 0.42 -14.56
N GLY A 48 -20.90 0.99 -15.63
CA GLY A 48 -20.82 2.44 -15.81
C GLY A 48 -20.05 3.19 -14.73
N ILE A 49 -18.98 2.61 -14.18
CA ILE A 49 -18.10 3.26 -13.21
C ILE A 49 -16.78 3.64 -13.87
N ASP A 50 -16.19 4.77 -13.46
CA ASP A 50 -14.92 5.25 -14.02
C ASP A 50 -13.72 4.65 -13.28
N ALA A 51 -13.81 4.50 -11.96
CA ALA A 51 -12.70 4.05 -11.13
C ALA A 51 -13.15 3.18 -9.96
N ALA A 52 -12.23 2.32 -9.48
CA ALA A 52 -12.44 1.46 -8.33
C ALA A 52 -11.28 1.57 -7.32
N VAL A 53 -11.61 1.48 -6.03
CA VAL A 53 -10.64 1.30 -4.96
C VAL A 53 -10.70 -0.14 -4.46
N ILE A 54 -9.62 -0.90 -4.66
CA ILE A 54 -9.50 -2.28 -4.22
C ILE A 54 -8.82 -2.30 -2.85
N ALA A 55 -9.61 -2.55 -1.81
CA ALA A 55 -9.16 -2.71 -0.43
C ALA A 55 -9.52 -4.11 0.12
N ALA A 56 -9.31 -5.12 -0.71
CA ALA A 56 -9.53 -6.55 -0.44
C ALA A 56 -8.28 -7.18 0.19
N PRO A 57 -8.30 -8.47 0.59
CA PRO A 57 -7.07 -9.19 0.95
C PRO A 57 -6.06 -9.21 -0.21
N THR A 58 -4.77 -9.18 0.12
CA THR A 58 -3.67 -9.03 -0.87
C THR A 58 -3.73 -10.08 -1.98
N ALA A 59 -4.04 -11.32 -1.62
CA ALA A 59 -4.14 -12.44 -2.56
C ALA A 59 -5.22 -12.24 -3.64
N MET A 60 -6.15 -11.30 -3.46
CA MET A 60 -7.20 -10.99 -4.44
C MET A 60 -6.88 -9.78 -5.30
N HIS A 61 -5.80 -9.04 -5.02
CA HIS A 61 -5.50 -7.78 -5.72
C HIS A 61 -5.29 -7.98 -7.23
N ALA A 62 -4.53 -9.01 -7.62
CA ALA A 62 -4.22 -9.28 -9.02
C ALA A 62 -5.49 -9.61 -9.82
N ASP A 63 -6.28 -10.58 -9.34
CA ASP A 63 -7.50 -11.03 -10.00
C ASP A 63 -8.54 -9.90 -10.11
N LEU A 64 -8.81 -9.19 -9.01
CA LEU A 64 -9.77 -8.09 -9.00
C LEU A 64 -9.30 -6.91 -9.84
N GLY A 65 -8.01 -6.57 -9.72
CA GLY A 65 -7.39 -5.46 -10.46
C GLY A 65 -7.42 -5.70 -11.96
N CYS A 66 -6.93 -6.85 -12.42
CA CYS A 66 -6.93 -7.19 -13.84
C CYS A 66 -8.36 -7.19 -14.40
N ALA A 67 -9.30 -7.84 -13.71
CA ALA A 67 -10.69 -7.92 -14.16
C ALA A 67 -11.36 -6.54 -14.31
N LEU A 68 -10.98 -5.55 -13.48
CA LEU A 68 -11.50 -4.18 -13.58
C LEU A 68 -10.76 -3.36 -14.65
N LEU A 69 -9.43 -3.45 -14.70
CA LEU A 69 -8.59 -2.75 -15.68
C LEU A 69 -8.93 -3.17 -17.12
N GLU A 70 -9.13 -4.47 -17.38
CA GLU A 70 -9.55 -5.00 -18.69
C GLU A 70 -10.89 -4.44 -19.18
N ARG A 71 -11.72 -3.94 -18.26
CA ARG A 71 -13.00 -3.29 -18.56
C ARG A 71 -12.88 -1.78 -18.75
N GLY A 72 -11.66 -1.24 -18.76
CA GLY A 72 -11.37 0.19 -18.87
C GLY A 72 -11.59 0.97 -17.57
N ILE A 73 -11.64 0.29 -16.41
CA ILE A 73 -11.88 0.93 -15.11
C ILE A 73 -10.54 1.25 -14.45
N HIS A 74 -10.30 2.51 -14.10
CA HIS A 74 -9.09 2.94 -13.38
C HIS A 74 -9.06 2.33 -11.97
N CYS A 75 -7.90 1.88 -11.48
CA CYS A 75 -7.79 1.20 -10.19
C CYS A 75 -6.80 1.88 -9.25
N LEU A 76 -7.25 2.14 -8.01
CA LEU A 76 -6.37 2.31 -6.85
C LEU A 76 -6.39 1.03 -6.03
N ILE A 77 -5.25 0.36 -5.89
CA ILE A 77 -5.11 -0.89 -5.13
C ILE A 77 -4.38 -0.59 -3.83
N GLU A 78 -4.94 -1.02 -2.70
CA GLU A 78 -4.26 -0.92 -1.41
C GLU A 78 -2.91 -1.63 -1.42
N LYS A 79 -1.99 -1.18 -0.56
CA LYS A 79 -0.69 -1.81 -0.43
C LYS A 79 -0.80 -3.18 0.27
N PRO A 80 0.07 -4.15 -0.07
CA PRO A 80 0.99 -4.15 -1.20
C PRO A 80 0.24 -4.37 -2.54
N LEU A 81 0.82 -3.93 -3.66
CA LEU A 81 0.16 -4.00 -4.98
C LEU A 81 -0.34 -5.42 -5.31
N ALA A 82 0.49 -6.42 -5.07
CA ALA A 82 0.15 -7.83 -5.25
C ALA A 82 0.95 -8.71 -4.28
N TYR A 83 0.67 -10.01 -4.27
CA TYR A 83 1.40 -10.96 -3.43
C TYR A 83 2.79 -11.27 -4.01
N SER A 84 2.89 -11.40 -5.34
CA SER A 84 4.14 -11.71 -6.05
C SER A 84 4.55 -10.61 -7.03
N ARG A 85 5.82 -10.65 -7.46
CA ARG A 85 6.33 -9.75 -8.49
C ARG A 85 5.67 -10.02 -9.84
N GLU A 86 5.39 -11.28 -10.14
CA GLU A 86 4.75 -11.72 -11.37
C GLU A 86 3.32 -11.19 -11.46
N GLU A 87 2.55 -11.26 -10.37
CA GLU A 87 1.22 -10.66 -10.28
C GLU A 87 1.27 -9.13 -10.37
N ALA A 88 2.24 -8.48 -9.73
CA ALA A 88 2.41 -7.04 -9.84
C ALA A 88 2.73 -6.62 -11.28
N GLN A 89 3.57 -7.39 -11.98
CA GLN A 89 3.87 -7.15 -13.40
C GLN A 89 2.63 -7.35 -14.26
N LEU A 90 1.84 -8.39 -14.02
CA LEU A 90 0.59 -8.63 -14.73
C LEU A 90 -0.38 -7.45 -14.58
N LEU A 91 -0.54 -6.91 -13.37
CA LEU A 91 -1.37 -5.72 -13.15
C LEU A 91 -0.88 -4.50 -13.95
N ILE A 92 0.43 -4.28 -14.01
CA ILE A 92 1.04 -3.18 -14.77
C ILE A 92 0.76 -3.38 -16.27
N ASP A 93 1.06 -4.57 -16.80
CA ASP A 93 0.89 -4.89 -18.21
C ASP A 93 -0.58 -4.76 -18.65
N THR A 94 -1.52 -5.20 -17.80
CA THR A 94 -2.96 -5.08 -18.05
C THR A 94 -3.41 -3.62 -18.03
N ALA A 95 -2.92 -2.81 -17.09
CA ALA A 95 -3.24 -1.39 -17.03
C ALA A 95 -2.75 -0.64 -18.28
N ASP A 96 -1.52 -0.92 -18.70
CA ASP A 96 -0.89 -0.35 -19.90
C ASP A 96 -1.65 -0.76 -21.17
N LEU A 97 -2.04 -2.03 -21.30
CA LEU A 97 -2.78 -2.54 -22.45
C LEU A 97 -4.18 -1.94 -22.56
N ALA A 98 -4.85 -1.73 -21.43
CA ALA A 98 -6.19 -1.16 -21.37
C ALA A 98 -6.22 0.39 -21.40
N ASP A 99 -5.05 1.05 -21.41
CA ASP A 99 -4.90 2.51 -21.28
C ASP A 99 -5.62 3.06 -20.03
N THR A 100 -5.41 2.38 -18.91
CA THR A 100 -6.03 2.71 -17.61
C THR A 100 -4.99 3.13 -16.59
N THR A 101 -5.44 3.85 -15.56
CA THR A 101 -4.56 4.27 -14.46
C THR A 101 -4.55 3.21 -13.39
N LEU A 102 -3.36 2.73 -13.05
CA LEU A 102 -3.11 1.88 -11.89
C LEU A 102 -2.31 2.66 -10.85
N GLN A 103 -2.87 2.80 -9.65
CA GLN A 103 -2.21 3.45 -8.51
C GLN A 103 -2.15 2.51 -7.30
N VAL A 104 -1.03 2.54 -6.58
CA VAL A 104 -0.88 1.81 -5.31
C VAL A 104 -1.16 2.74 -4.14
N GLY A 105 -1.82 2.23 -3.10
CA GLY A 105 -2.20 2.91 -1.87
C GLY A 105 -1.04 3.21 -0.91
N HIS A 106 0.11 3.67 -1.41
CA HIS A 106 1.24 4.12 -0.59
C HIS A 106 0.95 5.47 0.08
N ILE A 107 0.12 5.44 1.13
CA ILE A 107 -0.44 6.63 1.78
C ILE A 107 0.62 7.55 2.40
N GLU A 108 1.77 7.02 2.83
CA GLU A 108 2.82 7.82 3.49
C GLU A 108 3.50 8.83 2.53
N ARG A 109 3.43 8.64 1.20
CA ARG A 109 3.84 9.66 0.21
C ARG A 109 3.00 10.94 0.30
N PHE A 110 1.81 10.86 0.89
CA PHE A 110 0.88 11.97 1.08
C PHE A 110 0.99 12.59 2.48
N ASN A 111 1.84 12.03 3.36
CA ASN A 111 2.11 12.59 4.67
C ASN A 111 2.83 13.95 4.53
N PRO A 112 2.30 15.05 5.11
CA PRO A 112 2.92 16.37 5.02
C PRO A 112 4.38 16.40 5.46
N ALA A 113 4.74 15.61 6.48
CA ALA A 113 6.13 15.54 6.95
C ALA A 113 7.07 14.89 5.91
N VAL A 114 6.61 13.82 5.23
CA VAL A 114 7.39 13.16 4.17
C VAL A 114 7.55 14.08 2.96
N ARG A 115 6.49 14.80 2.57
CA ARG A 115 6.56 15.78 1.47
C ARG A 115 7.52 16.92 1.78
N GLN A 116 7.42 17.49 2.99
CA GLN A 116 8.33 18.55 3.42
C GLN A 116 9.79 18.07 3.46
N LEU A 117 10.01 16.85 3.96
CA LEU A 117 11.33 16.24 3.99
C LEU A 117 11.89 16.05 2.58
N LYS A 118 11.08 15.61 1.61
CA LYS A 118 11.51 15.49 0.21
C LYS A 118 12.04 16.80 -0.36
N GLU A 119 11.37 17.90 -0.08
CA GLU A 119 11.81 19.24 -0.52
C GLU A 119 13.13 19.67 0.15
N LEU A 120 13.30 19.35 1.43
CA LEU A 120 14.52 19.69 2.19
C LEU A 120 15.75 18.90 1.75
N LEU A 121 15.58 17.71 1.16
CA LEU A 121 16.68 16.87 0.70
C LEU A 121 17.19 17.25 -0.70
N ILE A 122 16.58 18.23 -1.38
CA ILE A 122 17.03 18.67 -2.70
C ILE A 122 18.42 19.31 -2.58
N GLY A 123 19.41 18.69 -3.22
CA GLY A 123 20.80 19.17 -3.25
C GLY A 123 21.70 18.62 -2.13
N GLU A 124 21.17 17.80 -1.23
CA GLU A 124 21.94 17.16 -0.15
C GLU A 124 22.74 15.95 -0.67
N SER A 125 23.99 15.81 -0.22
CA SER A 125 24.95 14.83 -0.76
C SER A 125 25.07 13.54 0.03
N THR A 126 25.06 13.58 1.37
CA THR A 126 24.99 12.36 2.19
C THR A 126 23.52 12.11 2.45
N ILE A 127 23.05 10.86 2.35
CA ILE A 127 21.71 10.52 2.85
C ILE A 127 21.81 9.16 3.49
N VAL A 128 21.70 9.13 4.82
CA VAL A 128 21.47 7.90 5.59
C VAL A 128 20.05 7.96 6.12
N ALA A 129 19.21 7.02 5.69
CA ALA A 129 17.84 6.89 6.19
C ALA A 129 17.77 5.80 7.27
N ASN A 130 17.15 6.09 8.40
CA ASN A 130 16.84 5.11 9.42
C ASN A 130 15.34 5.11 9.68
N ALA A 131 14.67 4.01 9.36
CA ALA A 131 13.25 3.84 9.56
C ALA A 131 12.98 2.73 10.57
N SER A 132 11.99 2.94 11.44
CA SER A 132 11.57 1.95 12.44
C SER A 132 10.06 2.00 12.61
N ARG A 133 9.40 0.87 12.32
CA ARG A 133 7.97 0.68 12.44
C ARG A 133 7.66 -0.55 13.27
N MET A 134 7.31 -0.33 14.51
CA MET A 134 7.10 -1.38 15.49
C MET A 134 5.71 -1.24 16.11
N SER A 135 5.01 -2.35 16.31
CA SER A 135 3.73 -2.38 16.98
C SER A 135 3.55 -3.68 17.76
N ALA A 136 2.57 -3.69 18.65
CA ALA A 136 2.10 -4.95 19.23
C ALA A 136 1.35 -5.78 18.18
N PHE A 137 1.37 -7.10 18.35
CA PHE A 137 0.64 -8.01 17.50
C PHE A 137 -0.86 -7.70 17.62
N SER A 138 -1.50 -7.43 16.49
CA SER A 138 -2.92 -7.01 16.47
C SER A 138 -3.89 -8.12 16.09
N GLY A 139 -3.39 -9.30 15.64
CA GLY A 139 -4.21 -10.40 15.14
C GLY A 139 -5.06 -10.06 13.90
N ARG A 140 -4.80 -8.93 13.25
CA ARG A 140 -5.63 -8.41 12.13
C ARG A 140 -5.12 -8.78 10.74
N VAL A 141 -3.85 -9.15 10.61
CA VAL A 141 -3.18 -9.40 9.33
C VAL A 141 -2.46 -10.74 9.44
N GLU A 142 -3.09 -11.78 8.92
CA GLU A 142 -2.60 -13.17 8.95
C GLU A 142 -2.11 -13.66 7.58
N ASP A 143 -2.36 -12.88 6.52
CA ASP A 143 -2.11 -13.28 5.13
C ASP A 143 -0.72 -12.84 4.60
N ILE A 144 -0.04 -11.92 5.28
CA ILE A 144 1.26 -11.37 4.86
C ILE A 144 2.24 -11.15 6.01
N ASP A 145 3.54 -11.18 5.68
CA ASP A 145 4.62 -11.01 6.64
C ASP A 145 4.78 -9.54 7.10
N VAL A 146 5.68 -9.30 8.07
CA VAL A 146 5.91 -7.96 8.63
C VAL A 146 6.52 -7.00 7.61
N VAL A 147 7.19 -7.50 6.57
CA VAL A 147 7.77 -6.69 5.51
C VAL A 147 6.65 -6.14 4.65
N MET A 148 5.76 -7.00 4.17
CA MET A 148 4.65 -6.62 3.29
C MET A 148 3.54 -5.86 4.02
N ASP A 149 3.38 -6.05 5.33
CA ASP A 149 2.40 -5.29 6.10
C ASP A 149 2.94 -3.94 6.59
N LEU A 150 4.11 -3.95 7.25
CA LEU A 150 4.65 -2.78 7.94
C LEU A 150 5.80 -2.13 7.15
N MET A 151 6.87 -2.88 6.85
CA MET A 151 8.08 -2.32 6.26
C MET A 151 7.87 -1.70 4.87
N VAL A 152 6.89 -2.19 4.11
CA VAL A 152 6.55 -1.71 2.76
C VAL A 152 6.30 -0.20 2.73
N HIS A 153 5.75 0.38 3.81
CA HIS A 153 5.56 1.82 3.93
C HIS A 153 6.88 2.56 3.97
N ASP A 154 7.83 2.05 4.75
CA ASP A 154 9.11 2.70 4.98
C ASP A 154 10.07 2.46 3.81
N LEU A 155 10.03 1.27 3.19
CA LEU A 155 10.72 1.00 1.92
C LEU A 155 10.25 1.97 0.84
N ASP A 156 8.93 2.11 0.69
CA ASP A 156 8.36 3.04 -0.28
C ASP A 156 8.79 4.49 -0.03
N VAL A 157 8.70 4.96 1.22
CA VAL A 157 9.11 6.32 1.58
C VAL A 157 10.59 6.55 1.30
N VAL A 158 11.46 5.61 1.65
CA VAL A 158 12.90 5.72 1.36
C VAL A 158 13.14 5.82 -0.15
N LEU A 159 12.52 4.95 -0.96
CA LEU A 159 12.66 5.01 -2.42
C LEU A 159 12.08 6.30 -3.00
N PHE A 160 10.97 6.78 -2.46
CA PHE A 160 10.35 8.04 -2.86
C PHE A 160 11.20 9.27 -2.54
N LEU A 161 11.91 9.27 -1.41
CA LEU A 161 12.81 10.35 -0.99
C LEU A 161 14.13 10.34 -1.77
N LEU A 162 14.68 9.16 -2.03
CA LEU A 162 15.98 9.02 -2.69
C LEU A 162 15.90 9.06 -4.23
N GLU A 163 14.72 8.75 -4.79
CA GLU A 163 14.47 8.64 -6.24
C GLU A 163 15.46 7.72 -6.95
N GLU A 164 15.82 6.62 -6.28
CA GLU A 164 16.87 5.72 -6.71
C GLU A 164 16.46 4.27 -6.48
N SER A 165 16.79 3.40 -7.43
CA SER A 165 16.60 1.96 -7.30
C SER A 165 17.56 1.37 -6.26
N THR A 166 17.09 0.38 -5.50
CA THR A 166 17.93 -0.32 -4.52
C THR A 166 19.13 -1.01 -5.17
N GLY A 167 20.29 -0.98 -4.51
CA GLY A 167 21.45 -1.81 -4.84
C GLY A 167 21.49 -3.08 -4.00
N GLU A 168 22.53 -3.24 -3.20
CA GLU A 168 22.69 -4.41 -2.32
C GLU A 168 21.71 -4.35 -1.14
N VAL A 169 21.12 -5.50 -0.80
CA VAL A 169 20.20 -5.64 0.32
C VAL A 169 20.67 -6.77 1.23
N VAL A 170 20.89 -6.44 2.51
CA VAL A 170 21.20 -7.42 3.56
C VAL A 170 20.10 -7.41 4.59
N ALA A 171 19.40 -8.53 4.74
CA ALA A 171 18.27 -8.66 5.66
C ALA A 171 18.48 -9.79 6.68
N ARG A 172 17.95 -9.59 7.89
CA ARG A 172 17.82 -10.62 8.94
C ARG A 172 16.45 -10.52 9.57
N GLY A 173 15.83 -11.67 9.82
CA GLY A 173 14.50 -11.74 10.40
C GLY A 173 14.37 -12.80 11.48
N ILE A 174 13.31 -12.66 12.27
CA ILE A 174 12.82 -13.64 13.24
C ILE A 174 11.49 -14.17 12.71
N ASP A 175 11.42 -15.49 12.59
CA ASP A 175 10.22 -16.19 12.14
C ASP A 175 9.07 -16.03 13.13
N GLY A 176 7.87 -15.97 12.58
CA GLY A 176 6.60 -16.04 13.27
C GLY A 176 5.66 -17.05 12.58
N PRO A 177 4.40 -17.16 13.03
CA PRO A 177 3.46 -18.14 12.52
C PRO A 177 3.08 -17.96 11.02
N HIS A 178 3.18 -16.73 10.50
CA HIS A 178 2.74 -16.34 9.16
C HIS A 178 3.86 -15.66 8.35
N GLY A 179 5.09 -16.18 8.47
CA GLY A 179 6.31 -15.55 7.93
C GLY A 179 7.04 -14.74 9.00
N PHE A 180 7.83 -13.74 8.61
CA PHE A 180 8.61 -12.98 9.58
C PHE A 180 7.74 -12.05 10.45
N ASP A 181 8.09 -11.96 11.74
CA ASP A 181 7.46 -11.07 12.73
C ASP A 181 8.36 -9.89 13.14
N HIS A 182 9.66 -10.02 12.85
CA HIS A 182 10.63 -8.95 12.99
C HIS A 182 11.62 -9.06 11.84
N VAL A 183 11.90 -7.96 11.16
CA VAL A 183 12.93 -7.90 10.12
C VAL A 183 13.72 -6.60 10.26
N THR A 184 15.04 -6.71 10.14
CA THR A 184 15.93 -5.57 9.95
C THR A 184 16.66 -5.71 8.62
N VAL A 185 16.72 -4.62 7.86
CA VAL A 185 17.30 -4.56 6.52
C VAL A 185 18.29 -3.40 6.45
N LEU A 186 19.44 -3.65 5.83
CA LEU A 186 20.36 -2.64 5.32
C LEU A 186 20.26 -2.63 3.79
N VAL A 187 20.01 -1.45 3.22
CA VAL A 187 19.99 -1.20 1.77
C VAL A 187 21.14 -0.27 1.43
N SER A 188 21.97 -0.68 0.48
CA SER A 188 23.03 0.13 -0.12
C SER A 188 22.62 0.56 -1.52
N PHE A 189 22.65 1.87 -1.79
CA PHE A 189 22.27 2.43 -3.09
C PHE A 189 23.49 2.64 -3.98
N PRO A 190 23.35 2.57 -5.32
CA PRO A 190 24.43 2.86 -6.27
C PRO A 190 25.17 4.19 -6.03
N SER A 191 24.47 5.22 -5.55
CA SER A 191 25.05 6.52 -5.22
C SER A 191 25.91 6.54 -3.95
N GLY A 192 26.00 5.43 -3.20
CA GLY A 192 26.66 5.35 -1.89
C GLY A 192 25.78 5.75 -0.71
N ARG A 193 24.49 6.08 -0.94
CA ARG A 193 23.52 6.30 0.14
C ARG A 193 23.16 4.98 0.84
N LEU A 194 22.69 5.07 2.07
CA LEU A 194 22.36 3.92 2.91
C LEU A 194 20.97 4.08 3.52
N ALA A 195 20.26 2.96 3.69
CA ALA A 195 19.05 2.93 4.50
C ALA A 195 19.04 1.71 5.43
N THR A 196 18.72 1.94 6.71
CA THR A 196 18.42 0.88 7.67
C THR A 196 16.93 0.91 7.99
N LEU A 197 16.25 -0.21 7.83
CA LEU A 197 14.82 -0.35 8.12
C LEU A 197 14.60 -1.46 9.11
N THR A 198 13.82 -1.19 10.15
CA THR A 198 13.38 -2.22 11.10
C THR A 198 11.86 -2.23 11.19
N ALA A 199 11.26 -3.38 10.94
CA ALA A 199 9.83 -3.59 11.12
C ALA A 199 9.59 -4.72 12.12
N SER A 200 8.63 -4.53 13.03
CA SER A 200 8.30 -5.55 14.03
C SER A 200 6.86 -5.51 14.49
N ARG A 201 6.27 -6.68 14.70
CA ARG A 201 4.94 -6.83 15.32
C ARG A 201 4.95 -7.53 16.69
N ILE A 202 6.13 -7.72 17.27
CA ILE A 202 6.32 -8.42 18.57
C ILE A 202 6.78 -7.49 19.69
N THR A 203 6.66 -6.18 19.49
CA THR A 203 7.10 -5.17 20.46
C THR A 203 5.93 -4.63 21.28
N GLN A 204 6.14 -4.32 22.56
CA GLN A 204 5.10 -3.67 23.37
C GLN A 204 4.94 -2.18 23.06
N ASN A 205 5.99 -1.52 22.59
CA ASN A 205 5.95 -0.10 22.24
C ASN A 205 5.50 0.10 20.80
N LEU A 206 4.62 1.08 20.58
CA LEU A 206 4.30 1.55 19.24
C LEU A 206 5.38 2.56 18.82
N VAL A 207 6.18 2.20 17.84
CA VAL A 207 7.25 3.05 17.28
C VAL A 207 6.95 3.30 15.82
N ARG A 208 6.95 4.57 15.41
CA ARG A 208 6.94 4.98 14.00
C ARG A 208 7.90 6.16 13.88
N LYS A 209 9.06 5.91 13.28
CA LYS A 209 10.15 6.87 13.22
C LYS A 209 10.85 6.78 11.87
N LEU A 210 11.16 7.94 11.31
CA LEU A 210 12.05 8.11 10.17
C LEU A 210 13.06 9.20 10.53
N GLU A 211 14.34 8.90 10.38
CA GLU A 211 15.45 9.83 10.56
C GLU A 211 16.28 9.88 9.29
N ILE A 212 16.65 11.09 8.87
CA ILE A 212 17.55 11.30 7.75
C ILE A 212 18.76 12.10 8.23
N THR A 213 19.95 11.65 7.84
CA THR A 213 21.21 12.37 8.06
C THR A 213 21.78 12.79 6.71
N THR A 214 22.13 14.07 6.57
CA THR A 214 22.78 14.63 5.37
C THR A 214 24.19 15.16 5.56
#